data_AF-A0A957JKR4-F1
#
_entry.id   AF-A0A957JKR4-F1
#
_cell.length_a   1.000
_cell.length_b   1.000
_cell.length_c   1.000
_cell.angle_alpha   90.00
_cell.angle_beta   90.00
_cell.angle_gamma   90.00
#
_symmetry.space_group_name_H-M   'P 1'
#
loop_
_entity.id
_entity.type
_entity.pdbx_description
1 polymer ?
#
loop_
_entity_poly.entity_id
_entity_poly.type
_entity_poly.pdbx_seq_one_letter_code
_entity_poly.pdbx_strand_id
1 'polypeptide(L)'
;APAGRGADRLWQLSCGNERVNGQVLLGNTHRPEQIRFDDLGLCSGLPYPYLQEPGLLEEAADAGALSCAAMAQAEAQALMVNRLVAAVAGQLVAEMVLQQQVTQMGAYFSLSPLAMRAVLLTRRAVQSSAKPD
;
A
#
# COMPACT_ATOMS: atom_id res chain seq x y z
N ALA A 1 1.68 -29.29 13.51
CA ALA A 1 0.41 -28.58 13.76
C ALA A 1 0.12 -27.72 12.54
N PRO A 2 -1.10 -27.70 11.97
CA PRO A 2 -1.35 -26.90 10.78
C PRO A 2 -1.25 -25.42 11.16
N ALA A 3 -0.48 -24.68 10.37
CA ALA A 3 -0.21 -23.26 10.57
C ALA A 3 -1.51 -22.43 10.65
N GLY A 4 -1.57 -21.60 11.69
CA GLY A 4 -2.44 -20.45 11.91
C GLY A 4 -3.68 -20.24 11.04
N ARG A 5 -4.86 -20.56 11.58
CA ARG A 5 -6.07 -19.77 11.32
C ARG A 5 -5.89 -18.40 11.96
N GLY A 6 -5.52 -17.38 11.18
CA GLY A 6 -5.41 -16.02 11.70
C GLY A 6 -4.92 -14.94 10.73
N ALA A 7 -4.92 -15.17 9.42
CA ALA A 7 -4.88 -14.07 8.47
C ALA A 7 -6.34 -13.63 8.22
N ASP A 8 -6.66 -12.34 8.36
CA ASP A 8 -7.96 -11.85 7.88
C ASP A 8 -8.04 -12.24 6.39
N ARG A 9 -9.16 -12.84 5.99
CA ARG A 9 -9.39 -13.27 4.58
C ARG A 9 -9.54 -12.09 3.63
N LEU A 10 -9.51 -10.87 4.16
CA LEU A 10 -9.70 -9.64 3.44
C LEU A 10 -8.35 -8.98 3.17
N TRP A 11 -8.03 -8.81 1.90
CA TRP A 11 -6.91 -7.99 1.46
C TRP A 11 -7.41 -6.61 1.09
N GLN A 12 -6.74 -5.58 1.59
CA GLN A 12 -6.95 -4.19 1.21
C GLN A 12 -5.83 -3.73 0.29
N LEU A 13 -6.21 -3.21 -0.88
CA LEU A 13 -5.34 -2.49 -1.79
C LEU A 13 -5.73 -1.00 -1.74
N SER A 14 -4.88 -0.18 -1.16
CA SER A 14 -5.03 1.27 -1.15
C SER A 14 -4.33 1.86 -2.37
N CYS A 15 -5.04 2.70 -3.13
CA CYS A 15 -4.56 3.33 -4.35
C CYS A 15 -4.68 4.86 -4.22
N GLY A 16 -3.78 5.46 -3.45
CA GLY A 16 -3.76 6.90 -3.18
C GLY A 16 -2.95 7.68 -4.23
N ASN A 17 -3.40 8.89 -4.54
CA ASN A 17 -2.61 9.85 -5.30
C ASN A 17 -3.07 11.29 -5.06
N GLU A 18 -2.18 12.21 -5.39
CA GLU A 18 -2.41 13.65 -5.39
C GLU A 18 -2.22 14.21 -6.82
N ARG A 19 -1.71 15.44 -6.95
CA ARG A 19 -1.44 16.06 -8.25
C ARG A 19 -0.34 15.34 -9.04
N VAL A 20 0.77 15.02 -8.38
CA VAL A 20 1.98 14.44 -9.01
C VAL A 20 2.58 13.27 -8.22
N ASN A 21 2.10 13.02 -7.00
CA ASN A 21 2.58 11.96 -6.12
C ASN A 21 1.52 10.88 -5.98
N GLY A 22 1.94 9.69 -5.55
CA GLY A 22 1.00 8.65 -5.15
C GLY A 22 1.65 7.50 -4.42
N GLN A 23 0.79 6.65 -3.88
CA GLN A 23 1.13 5.50 -3.09
C GLN A 23 0.15 4.37 -3.36
N VAL A 24 0.68 3.15 -3.47
CA VAL A 24 -0.12 1.94 -3.58
C VAL A 24 0.34 0.99 -2.49
N LEU A 25 -0.54 0.61 -1.57
CA LEU A 25 -0.22 -0.19 -0.39
C LEU A 25 -1.14 -1.40 -0.30
N LEU A 26 -0.58 -2.56 0.05
CA LEU A 26 -1.27 -3.83 0.18
C LEU A 26 -1.16 -4.32 1.62
N GLY A 27 -2.27 -4.75 2.22
CA GLY A 27 -2.30 -5.25 3.60
C GLY A 27 -3.50 -6.12 3.90
N ASN A 28 -3.43 -6.92 4.97
CA ASN A 28 -4.49 -7.86 5.36
C ASN A 28 -4.59 -8.12 6.87
N THR A 29 -3.99 -7.28 7.72
CA THR A 29 -4.18 -7.40 9.16
C THR A 29 -4.12 -6.06 9.88
N HIS A 30 -5.01 -5.89 10.84
CA HIS A 30 -5.05 -4.77 11.77
C HIS A 30 -4.23 -5.04 13.05
N ARG A 31 -3.63 -6.24 13.14
CA ARG A 31 -2.87 -6.74 14.29
C ARG A 31 -1.44 -7.06 13.87
N PRO A 32 -0.62 -6.03 13.61
CA PRO A 32 0.74 -6.24 13.10
C PRO A 32 1.63 -7.00 14.10
N GLU A 33 1.31 -6.97 15.40
CA GLU A 33 1.97 -7.73 16.46
C GLU A 33 1.77 -9.26 16.33
N GLN A 34 0.76 -9.69 15.57
CA GLN A 34 0.49 -11.11 15.30
C GLN A 34 1.21 -11.62 14.05
N ILE A 35 1.86 -10.74 13.29
CA ILE A 35 2.62 -11.12 12.10
C ILE A 35 3.87 -11.91 12.51
N ARG A 36 4.01 -13.10 11.94
CA ARG A 36 5.13 -13.99 12.17
C ARG A 36 5.96 -14.10 10.90
N PHE A 37 7.25 -14.29 11.12
CA PHE A 37 8.21 -14.65 10.09
C PHE A 37 8.86 -15.95 10.53
N ASP A 38 8.83 -16.97 9.68
CA ASP A 38 9.55 -18.21 9.93
C ASP A 38 11.05 -18.08 9.62
N ASP A 39 11.80 -19.17 9.82
CA ASP A 39 13.25 -19.21 9.64
C ASP A 39 13.69 -19.04 8.18
N LEU A 40 12.77 -19.26 7.23
CA LEU A 40 12.98 -19.04 5.79
C LEU A 40 12.57 -17.63 5.35
N GLY A 41 12.04 -16.82 6.27
CA GLY A 41 11.59 -15.45 5.99
C GLY A 41 10.16 -15.35 5.44
N LEU A 42 9.37 -16.43 5.43
CA LEU A 42 7.97 -16.38 5.02
C LEU A 42 7.16 -15.59 6.04
N CYS A 43 6.39 -14.62 5.55
CA CYS A 43 5.59 -13.72 6.35
C CYS A 43 4.13 -14.18 6.43
N SER A 44 3.52 -14.18 7.62
CA SER A 44 2.14 -14.65 7.81
C SER A 44 1.07 -13.61 7.44
N GLY A 45 1.43 -12.36 7.18
CA GLY A 45 0.49 -11.29 6.84
C GLY A 45 1.17 -9.93 6.74
N LEU A 46 0.44 -8.93 6.26
CA LEU A 46 0.90 -7.56 6.05
C LEU A 46 0.02 -6.57 6.84
N PRO A 47 0.60 -5.56 7.50
CA PRO A 47 -0.17 -4.50 8.15
C PRO A 47 -1.11 -3.84 7.13
N TYR A 48 -2.33 -3.49 7.52
CA TYR A 48 -3.22 -2.72 6.63
C TYR A 48 -2.57 -1.39 6.21
N PRO A 49 -2.93 -0.85 5.02
CA PRO A 49 -2.45 0.44 4.53
C PRO A 49 -2.42 1.58 5.55
N TYR A 50 -3.44 1.73 6.40
CA TYR A 50 -3.48 2.80 7.42
C TYR A 50 -2.49 2.59 8.58
N LEU A 51 -1.96 1.38 8.78
CA LEU A 51 -0.84 1.12 9.69
C LEU A 51 0.50 1.38 9.00
N GLN A 52 0.56 1.15 7.68
CA GLN A 52 1.75 1.45 6.88
C GLN A 52 1.96 2.96 6.69
N GLU A 53 0.86 3.70 6.54
CA GLU A 53 0.80 5.15 6.34
C GLU A 53 -0.28 5.75 7.26
N PRO A 54 0.07 6.08 8.53
CA PRO A 54 -0.88 6.64 9.50
C PRO A 54 -1.54 7.95 9.04
N GLY A 55 -0.84 8.74 8.22
CA GLY A 55 -1.38 9.97 7.63
C GLY A 55 -2.63 9.77 6.78
N LEU A 56 -2.95 8.53 6.36
CA LEU A 56 -4.22 8.21 5.69
C LEU A 56 -5.45 8.38 6.59
N LEU A 57 -5.26 8.42 7.91
CA LEU A 57 -6.33 8.65 8.89
C LEU A 57 -6.52 10.13 9.21
N GLU A 58 -5.62 10.99 8.76
CA GLU A 58 -5.74 12.43 8.94
C GLU A 58 -6.81 12.98 8.00
N GLU A 59 -7.60 13.94 8.50
CA GLU A 59 -8.54 14.65 7.65
C GLU A 59 -7.77 15.45 6.59
N ALA A 60 -8.23 15.38 5.34
CA ALA A 60 -7.64 16.18 4.27
C ALA A 60 -7.74 17.67 4.67
N ALA A 61 -6.61 18.37 4.73
CA ALA A 61 -6.54 19.76 5.16
C ALA A 61 -7.43 20.71 4.33
N ASP A 62 -7.82 20.29 3.12
CA ASP A 62 -8.81 20.95 2.27
C ASP A 62 -10.07 20.07 2.12
N ALA A 63 -11.07 20.28 2.99
CA ALA A 63 -12.41 19.70 2.83
C ALA A 63 -13.14 20.15 1.53
N GLY A 64 -12.54 21.08 0.78
CA GLY A 64 -12.99 21.54 -0.55
C GLY A 64 -12.13 21.05 -1.73
N ALA A 65 -11.09 20.24 -1.49
CA ALA A 65 -10.27 19.69 -2.57
C ALA A 65 -11.09 18.70 -3.43
N LEU A 66 -11.03 18.87 -4.75
CA LEU A 66 -11.66 17.96 -5.70
C LEU A 66 -11.12 16.53 -5.48
N SER A 67 -11.98 15.52 -5.60
CA SER A 67 -11.53 14.12 -5.59
C SER A 67 -10.55 13.87 -6.75
N CYS A 68 -9.70 12.85 -6.67
CA CYS A 68 -8.79 12.50 -7.77
C CYS A 68 -9.54 12.29 -9.09
N ALA A 69 -10.72 11.65 -9.03
CA ALA A 69 -11.58 11.50 -10.20
C ALA A 69 -12.05 12.86 -10.76
N ALA A 70 -12.45 13.79 -9.90
CA ALA A 70 -12.88 15.13 -10.30
C ALA A 70 -11.70 16.01 -10.79
N MET A 71 -10.52 15.92 -10.17
CA MET A 71 -9.30 16.59 -10.65
C MET A 71 -8.84 16.05 -12.00
N ALA A 72 -8.95 14.74 -12.24
CA ALA A 72 -8.64 14.14 -13.53
C ALA A 72 -9.59 14.65 -14.62
N GLN A 73 -10.89 14.78 -14.30
CA GLN A 73 -11.88 15.36 -15.22
C GLN A 73 -11.64 16.86 -15.48
N ALA A 74 -11.13 17.59 -14.48
CA ALA A 74 -10.76 19.00 -14.59
C ALA A 74 -9.35 19.22 -15.18
N GLU A 75 -8.67 18.17 -15.65
CA GLU A 75 -7.28 18.21 -16.15
C GLU A 75 -6.26 18.79 -15.15
N ALA A 76 -6.63 18.86 -13.86
CA ALA A 76 -5.83 19.45 -12.79
C ALA A 76 -4.81 18.46 -12.19
N GLN A 77 -5.00 17.16 -12.42
CA GLN A 77 -4.03 16.11 -12.09
C GLN A 77 -3.04 15.88 -13.23
N ALA A 78 -1.79 15.55 -12.90
CA ALA A 78 -0.84 15.14 -13.92
C ALA A 78 -1.40 13.92 -14.66
N LEU A 79 -1.46 14.01 -15.99
CA LEU A 79 -2.05 12.99 -16.86
C LEU A 79 -1.58 11.55 -16.54
N MET A 80 -0.34 11.41 -16.07
CA MET A 80 0.29 10.12 -15.80
C MET A 80 0.06 9.57 -14.38
N VAL A 81 -0.43 10.37 -13.42
CA VAL A 81 -0.49 9.95 -11.99
C VAL A 81 -1.43 8.77 -11.80
N ASN A 82 -2.67 8.85 -12.29
CA ASN A 82 -3.66 7.77 -12.17
C ASN A 82 -3.26 6.52 -12.98
N ARG A 83 -2.59 6.72 -14.12
CA ARG A 83 -2.08 5.61 -14.95
C ARG A 83 -0.98 4.85 -14.21
N LEU A 84 -0.08 5.56 -13.53
CA LEU A 84 0.99 4.95 -12.77
C LEU A 84 0.45 4.23 -11.52
N VAL A 85 -0.51 4.83 -10.80
CA VAL A 85 -1.24 4.13 -9.71
C VAL A 85 -1.86 2.83 -10.21
N ALA A 86 -2.60 2.87 -11.31
CA ALA A 86 -3.25 1.68 -11.87
C ALA A 86 -2.23 0.61 -12.29
N ALA A 87 -1.11 1.01 -12.89
CA ALA A 87 -0.05 0.09 -13.28
C ALA A 87 0.60 -0.60 -12.07
N VAL A 88 0.92 0.15 -11.02
CA VAL A 88 1.50 -0.38 -9.77
C VAL A 88 0.50 -1.31 -9.08
N ALA A 89 -0.76 -0.89 -8.97
CA ALA A 89 -1.84 -1.71 -8.39
C ALA A 89 -2.03 -3.03 -9.15
N GLY A 90 -2.08 -2.96 -10.48
CA GLY A 90 -2.17 -4.14 -11.34
C GLY A 90 -0.99 -5.10 -11.15
N GLN A 91 0.22 -4.57 -11.02
CA GLN A 91 1.42 -5.37 -10.78
C GLN A 91 1.37 -6.11 -9.44
N LEU A 92 1.00 -5.42 -8.34
CA LEU A 92 0.89 -6.06 -7.02
C LEU A 92 -0.19 -7.15 -6.99
N VAL A 93 -1.33 -6.92 -7.65
CA VAL A 93 -2.39 -7.93 -7.79
C VAL A 93 -1.93 -9.11 -8.65
N ALA A 94 -1.20 -8.86 -9.74
CA ALA A 94 -0.67 -9.91 -10.59
C ALA A 94 0.33 -10.81 -9.84
N GLU A 95 1.23 -10.22 -9.05
CA GLU A 95 2.14 -10.98 -8.17
C GLU A 95 1.33 -11.84 -7.18
N MET A 96 0.39 -11.23 -6.46
CA MET A 96 -0.39 -11.91 -5.44
C MET A 96 -1.28 -13.03 -6.00
N VAL A 97 -2.01 -12.77 -7.08
CA VAL A 97 -3.06 -13.68 -7.59
C VAL A 97 -2.52 -14.67 -8.61
N LEU A 98 -1.71 -14.20 -9.57
CA LEU A 98 -1.24 -15.03 -10.68
C LEU A 98 0.05 -15.77 -10.33
N GLN A 99 0.98 -15.09 -9.65
CA GLN A 99 2.26 -15.67 -9.25
C GLN A 99 2.20 -16.30 -7.84
N GLN A 100 1.09 -16.11 -7.13
CA GLN A 100 0.86 -16.66 -5.78
C GLN A 100 1.95 -16.27 -4.78
N GLN A 101 2.52 -15.07 -4.94
CA GLN A 101 3.56 -14.56 -4.08
C GLN A 101 3.35 -13.07 -3.78
N VAL A 102 3.81 -12.64 -2.62
CA VAL A 102 3.84 -11.22 -2.25
C VAL A 102 5.24 -10.90 -1.79
N THR A 103 5.96 -10.10 -2.57
CA THR A 103 7.36 -9.72 -2.29
C THR A 103 7.50 -8.27 -1.82
N GLN A 104 6.42 -7.49 -1.93
CA GLN A 104 6.38 -6.07 -1.62
C GLN A 104 5.09 -5.74 -0.87
N MET A 105 5.17 -4.79 0.05
CA MET A 105 4.03 -4.21 0.76
C MET A 105 3.36 -3.09 -0.04
N GLY A 106 4.08 -2.50 -1.00
CA GLY A 106 3.57 -1.40 -1.80
C GLY A 106 4.67 -0.59 -2.47
N ALA A 107 4.32 0.59 -2.98
CA ALA A 107 5.26 1.55 -3.53
C ALA A 107 4.76 2.99 -3.35
N TYR A 108 5.71 3.91 -3.27
CA TYR A 108 5.51 5.36 -3.30
C TYR A 108 6.19 5.93 -4.54
N PHE A 109 5.62 6.97 -5.14
CA PHE A 109 6.23 7.62 -6.29
C PHE A 109 5.92 9.11 -6.35
N SER A 110 6.76 9.82 -7.09
CA SER A 110 6.55 11.20 -7.53
C SER A 110 6.84 11.28 -9.02
N LEU A 111 6.08 12.12 -9.72
CA LEU A 111 6.31 12.48 -11.12
C LEU A 111 7.08 13.82 -11.24
N SER A 112 7.35 14.50 -10.12
CA SER A 112 8.05 15.79 -10.11
C SER A 112 8.79 16.02 -8.78
N PRO A 113 10.08 15.62 -8.68
CA PRO A 113 10.87 14.90 -9.69
C PRO A 113 10.39 13.47 -9.88
N LEU A 114 10.70 12.87 -11.04
CA LEU A 114 10.38 11.46 -11.28
C LEU A 114 11.20 10.56 -10.34
N ALA A 115 10.53 9.91 -9.41
CA ALA A 115 11.14 8.98 -8.47
C ALA A 115 10.12 7.92 -8.03
N MET A 116 10.59 6.71 -7.73
CA MET A 116 9.76 5.65 -7.17
C MET A 116 10.55 4.85 -6.16
N ARG A 117 9.88 4.46 -5.08
CA ARG A 117 10.41 3.61 -4.02
C ARG A 117 9.43 2.48 -3.73
N ALA A 118 9.86 1.26 -3.98
CA ALA A 118 9.15 0.07 -3.50
C ALA A 118 9.35 -0.10 -1.99
N VAL A 119 8.32 -0.59 -1.30
CA VAL A 119 8.37 -1.05 0.09
C VAL A 119 8.47 -2.57 0.05
N LEU A 120 9.68 -3.10 0.11
CA LEU A 120 9.91 -4.54 0.08
C LEU A 120 9.35 -5.21 1.35
N LEU A 121 8.81 -6.42 1.19
CA LEU A 121 8.37 -7.24 2.31
C LEU A 121 9.59 -7.74 3.07
N THR A 122 9.86 -7.11 4.21
CA THR A 122 10.92 -7.52 5.13
C THR A 122 10.43 -7.43 6.57
N ARG A 123 11.05 -8.20 7.48
CA ARG A 123 10.76 -8.13 8.92
C ARG A 123 10.87 -6.68 9.43
N ARG A 124 11.90 -5.96 9.00
CA ARG A 124 12.12 -4.56 9.37
C ARG A 124 10.98 -3.65 8.90
N ALA A 125 10.55 -3.79 7.64
CA ALA A 125 9.48 -2.97 7.08
C ALA A 125 8.15 -3.18 7.82
N VAL A 126 7.80 -4.45 8.11
CA VAL A 126 6.60 -4.77 8.90
C VAL A 126 6.67 -4.16 10.29
N GLN A 127 7.83 -4.26 10.97
CA GLN A 127 8.02 -3.69 12.31
C GLN A 127 7.96 -2.16 12.34
N SER A 128 8.43 -1.47 11.28
CA SER A 128 8.31 -0.01 11.20
C SER A 128 6.88 0.46 11.02
N SER A 129 6.04 -0.31 10.33
CA SER A 129 4.61 -0.04 10.15
C SER A 129 3.74 -0.48 11.35
N ALA A 130 4.34 -1.15 12.35
CA ALA A 130 3.63 -1.71 13.50
C ALA A 130 3.70 -0.83 14.75
N LYS A 131 4.42 0.30 14.72
CA LYS A 131 4.55 1.18 15.88
C LYS A 131 3.35 2.10 15.97
N PRO A 132 2.52 2.01 17.03
CA PRO A 132 1.75 3.16 17.45
C PRO A 132 2.71 4.17 18.08
N ASP A 133 2.44 5.46 17.91
CA ASP A 133 3.03 6.51 18.75
C ASP A 133 2.71 6.28 20.24
#